data_AF-A0A6G8B1F9-F1
#
_entry.id   AF-A0A6G8B1F9-F1
#
_cell.length_a   1.000
_cell.length_b   1.000
_cell.length_c   1.000
_cell.angle_alpha   90.00
_cell.angle_beta   90.00
_cell.angle_gamma   90.00
#
_symmetry.space_group_name_H-M   'P 1'
#
loop_
_entity.id
_entity.type
_entity.pdbx_description
1 polymer ?
#
loop_
_entity_poly.entity_id
_entity_poly.type
_entity_poly.pdbx_seq_one_letter_code
_entity_poly.pdbx_strand_id
1 'polypeptide(L)'
;MQEYIAVPEPNDGGHILIAPVDQTDQPITWGQLADLLKDDATYQLLFEQNRAYFENVNFKNVLVGFRREADAVVLLEILNQDD
;
A
#
# COMPACT_ATOMS: atom_id res chain seq x y z
N MET A 1 2.77 12.29 -13.03
CA MET A 1 3.02 11.18 -12.11
C MET A 1 2.05 11.30 -10.94
N GLN A 2 1.50 10.20 -10.44
CA GLN A 2 0.62 10.18 -9.27
C GLN A 2 1.47 10.16 -8.00
N GLU A 3 1.25 11.10 -7.08
CA GLU A 3 1.92 11.14 -5.77
C GLU A 3 1.04 10.49 -4.70
N TYR A 4 1.67 9.80 -3.75
CA TYR A 4 1.02 9.13 -2.62
C TYR A 4 1.52 9.67 -1.29
N ILE A 5 0.63 9.67 -0.29
CA ILE A 5 0.92 10.11 1.09
C ILE A 5 0.36 9.14 2.13
N ALA A 6 0.91 9.23 3.34
CA ALA A 6 0.36 8.58 4.53
C ALA A 6 -0.79 9.41 5.12
N VAL A 7 -1.91 8.77 5.40
CA VAL A 7 -3.09 9.36 6.05
C VAL A 7 -3.54 8.51 7.24
N PRO A 8 -4.10 9.09 8.30
CA PRO A 8 -4.62 8.31 9.43
C PRO A 8 -5.90 7.54 9.03
N GLU A 9 -6.08 6.33 9.58
CA GLU A 9 -7.32 5.56 9.40
C GLU A 9 -8.52 6.29 10.04
N PRO A 10 -9.62 6.55 9.29
CA PRO A 10 -10.71 7.40 9.76
C PRO A 10 -11.59 6.77 10.85
N ASN A 11 -11.64 5.43 10.93
CA ASN A 11 -12.59 4.72 11.79
C ASN A 11 -12.08 4.42 13.20
N ASP A 12 -10.77 4.18 13.35
CA ASP A 12 -10.17 3.73 14.62
C ASP A 12 -8.80 4.37 14.90
N GLY A 13 -8.22 5.10 13.93
CA GLY A 13 -6.90 5.75 14.05
C GLY A 13 -5.72 4.82 14.33
N GLY A 14 -5.96 3.49 14.33
CA GLY A 14 -4.97 2.48 14.71
C GLY A 14 -3.94 2.17 13.62
N HIS A 15 -4.22 2.61 12.40
CA HIS A 15 -3.37 2.37 11.24
C HIS A 15 -3.11 3.66 10.46
N ILE A 16 -1.94 3.68 9.84
CA ILE A 16 -1.54 4.65 8.83
C ILE A 16 -1.84 4.02 7.49
N LEU A 17 -2.73 4.65 6.72
CA LEU A 17 -3.13 4.22 5.40
C LEU A 17 -2.34 4.98 4.34
N ILE A 18 -2.23 4.41 3.14
CA ILE A 18 -1.65 5.10 1.98
C ILE A 18 -2.77 5.58 1.08
N ALA A 19 -2.73 6.83 0.65
CA ALA A 19 -3.72 7.42 -0.25
C ALA A 19 -3.04 8.28 -1.34
N PRO A 20 -3.64 8.41 -2.52
CA PRO A 20 -3.23 9.41 -3.50
C PRO A 20 -3.38 10.83 -2.92
N VAL A 21 -2.43 11.73 -3.21
CA VAL A 21 -2.46 13.12 -2.69
C VAL A 21 -3.74 13.87 -3.10
N ASP A 22 -4.24 13.62 -4.30
CA ASP A 22 -5.46 14.23 -4.85
C ASP A 22 -6.76 13.57 -4.34
N GLN A 23 -6.67 12.41 -3.67
CA GLN A 23 -7.81 11.60 -3.23
C GLN A 23 -7.55 11.01 -1.83
N THR A 24 -7.26 11.88 -0.86
CA THR A 24 -6.85 11.49 0.50
C THR A 24 -7.92 10.71 1.28
N ASP A 25 -9.18 10.80 0.85
CA ASP A 25 -10.32 10.07 1.39
C ASP A 25 -10.51 8.67 0.78
N GLN A 26 -9.68 8.31 -0.21
CA GLN A 26 -9.70 7.01 -0.88
C GLN A 26 -8.34 6.30 -0.74
N PRO A 27 -8.06 5.72 0.44
CA PRO A 27 -6.83 4.97 0.64
C PRO A 27 -6.77 3.74 -0.28
N ILE A 28 -5.57 3.41 -0.74
CA ILE A 28 -5.37 2.29 -1.66
C ILE A 28 -5.52 0.95 -0.93
N THR A 29 -6.12 0.00 -1.63
CA THR A 29 -6.16 -1.39 -1.19
C THR A 29 -4.88 -2.11 -1.59
N TRP A 30 -4.61 -3.25 -0.95
CA TRP A 30 -3.53 -4.13 -1.36
C TRP A 30 -3.70 -4.67 -2.78
N GLY A 31 -4.94 -4.80 -3.27
CA GLY A 31 -5.21 -5.13 -4.68
C GLY A 31 -4.75 -4.02 -5.62
N GLN A 32 -5.06 -2.76 -5.30
CA GLN A 32 -4.60 -1.61 -6.07
C GLN A 32 -3.08 -1.47 -6.00
N LEU A 33 -2.47 -1.71 -4.82
CA LEU A 33 -1.02 -1.71 -4.68
C LEU A 33 -0.36 -2.78 -5.57
N ALA A 34 -0.96 -3.97 -5.65
CA ALA A 34 -0.50 -5.03 -6.53
C ALA A 34 -0.57 -4.64 -8.00
N ASP A 35 -1.64 -3.96 -8.43
CA ASP A 35 -1.78 -3.48 -9.80
C ASP A 35 -0.78 -2.36 -10.14
N LEU A 36 -0.46 -1.49 -9.18
CA LEU A 36 0.50 -0.39 -9.32
C LEU A 36 1.93 -0.90 -9.45
N LEU A 37 2.31 -1.87 -8.62
CA LEU A 37 3.69 -2.39 -8.54
C LEU A 37 3.86 -3.72 -9.26
N LYS A 38 2.89 -4.14 -10.08
CA LYS A 38 2.94 -5.43 -10.79
C LYS A 38 4.18 -5.59 -11.68
N ASP A 39 4.73 -4.49 -12.17
CA ASP A 39 5.89 -4.50 -13.07
C ASP A 39 7.22 -4.29 -12.30
N ASP A 40 7.17 -4.09 -10.97
CA ASP A 40 8.36 -3.96 -10.11
C ASP A 40 8.86 -5.34 -9.66
N ALA A 41 10.12 -5.66 -10.02
CA ALA A 41 10.72 -6.96 -9.73
C ALA A 41 10.94 -7.23 -8.23
N THR A 42 11.13 -6.18 -7.43
CA THR A 42 11.30 -6.27 -5.97
C THR A 42 9.96 -6.57 -5.30
N TYR A 43 8.90 -5.90 -5.75
CA TYR A 43 7.53 -6.16 -5.31
C TYR A 43 7.08 -7.59 -5.66
N GLN A 44 7.34 -8.04 -6.89
CA GLN A 44 6.99 -9.41 -7.30
C GLN A 44 7.69 -10.47 -6.45
N LEU A 45 8.98 -10.29 -6.15
CA LEU A 45 9.72 -11.20 -5.27
C LEU A 45 9.15 -11.22 -3.84
N LEU A 46 8.82 -10.05 -3.28
CA LEU A 46 8.18 -9.92 -1.97
C LEU A 46 6.80 -10.58 -1.95
N PHE A 47 6.02 -10.42 -3.02
CA PHE A 47 4.70 -11.02 -3.15
C PHE A 47 4.77 -12.55 -3.22
N GLU A 48 5.66 -13.10 -4.05
CA GLU A 48 5.82 -14.55 -4.18
C GLU A 48 6.26 -15.22 -2.87
N GLN A 49 7.19 -14.62 -2.14
CA GLN A 49 7.66 -15.14 -0.84
C GLN A 49 6.56 -15.20 0.22
N ASN A 50 5.55 -14.33 0.10
CA ASN A 50 4.46 -14.18 1.07
C ASN A 50 3.11 -14.66 0.50
N ARG A 51 3.10 -15.30 -0.68
CA ARG A 51 1.89 -15.70 -1.41
C ARG A 51 0.90 -16.53 -0.58
N ALA A 52 1.41 -17.43 0.27
CA ALA A 52 0.58 -18.26 1.15
C ALA A 52 -0.20 -17.45 2.22
N TYR A 53 0.31 -16.29 2.63
CA TYR A 53 -0.41 -15.35 3.50
C TYR A 53 -1.48 -14.58 2.72
N PHE A 54 -1.25 -14.32 1.44
CA PHE A 54 -2.18 -13.56 0.59
C PHE A 54 -3.35 -14.39 0.03
N GLU A 55 -3.21 -15.70 -0.16
CA GLU A 55 -4.25 -16.56 -0.75
C GLU A 55 -5.42 -16.89 0.20
N ASN A 56 -5.26 -16.70 1.52
CA ASN A 56 -6.28 -17.06 2.52
C ASN A 56 -7.20 -15.90 2.94
N VAL A 57 -6.97 -14.69 2.45
CA VAL A 57 -7.73 -13.49 2.81
C VAL A 57 -8.21 -12.82 1.52
N ASN A 58 -9.43 -12.27 1.52
CA ASN A 58 -9.96 -11.52 0.37
C ASN A 58 -9.29 -10.13 0.29
N PHE A 59 -7.96 -10.13 0.14
CA PHE A 59 -7.04 -9.04 0.41
C PHE A 59 -7.14 -7.91 -0.63
N LYS A 60 -7.74 -8.18 -1.79
CA LYS A 60 -7.97 -7.18 -2.85
C LYS A 60 -8.71 -5.95 -2.38
N ASN A 61 -9.57 -6.08 -1.36
CA ASN A 61 -10.37 -4.98 -0.82
C ASN A 61 -9.90 -4.53 0.57
N VAL A 62 -8.78 -5.06 1.07
CA VAL A 62 -8.20 -4.65 2.35
C VAL A 62 -7.32 -3.43 2.11
N LEU A 63 -7.50 -2.39 2.91
CA LEU A 63 -6.68 -1.18 2.84
C LEU A 63 -5.23 -1.50 3.21
N VAL A 64 -4.29 -0.84 2.54
CA VAL A 64 -2.88 -0.88 2.94
C VAL A 64 -2.75 -0.09 4.24
N GLY A 65 -2.60 -0.78 5.38
CA GLY A 65 -2.54 -0.18 6.71
C GLY A 65 -1.29 -0.61 7.48
N PHE A 66 -0.55 0.36 8.00
CA PHE A 66 0.66 0.18 8.80
C PHE A 66 0.45 0.61 10.25
N ARG A 67 1.03 -0.13 11.19
CA ARG A 67 1.05 0.27 12.62
C ARG A 67 2.17 1.26 12.96
N ARG A 68 3.17 1.38 12.09
CA ARG A 68 4.36 2.22 12.31
C ARG A 68 4.58 3.11 11.10
N GLU A 69 4.88 4.36 11.36
CA GLU A 69 5.14 5.36 10.32
C GLU A 69 6.36 5.01 9.45
N ALA A 70 7.40 4.42 10.04
CA ALA A 70 8.60 4.00 9.31
C ALA A 70 8.31 3.00 8.19
N ASP A 71 7.37 2.06 8.40
CA ASP A 71 7.01 1.07 7.38
C ASP A 71 6.20 1.72 6.25
N ALA A 72 5.34 2.69 6.58
CA ALA A 72 4.62 3.49 5.60
C ALA A 72 5.56 4.35 4.74
N VAL A 73 6.61 4.93 5.33
CA VAL A 73 7.63 5.71 4.62
C VAL A 73 8.35 4.88 3.57
N VAL A 74 8.77 3.65 3.88
CA VAL A 74 9.42 2.77 2.90
C VAL A 74 8.51 2.50 1.70
N LEU A 75 7.22 2.25 1.94
CA LEU A 75 6.29 2.03 0.83
C LEU A 75 6.06 3.31 0.01
N LEU A 76 5.97 4.47 0.67
CA LEU A 76 5.84 5.75 -0.01
C LEU A 76 7.06 6.10 -0.85
N GLU A 77 8.26 5.77 -0.37
CA GLU A 77 9.49 5.92 -1.15
C GLU A 77 9.40 5.08 -2.44
N ILE A 78 8.96 3.83 -2.37
CA ILE A 78 8.78 2.99 -3.57
C ILE A 78 7.71 3.55 -4.51
N LEU A 79 6.55 3.95 -3.97
CA LEU A 79 5.42 4.45 -4.77
C LEU A 79 5.69 5.80 -5.43
N ASN A 80 6.53 6.62 -4.81
CA ASN A 80 6.92 7.93 -5.32
C ASN A 80 8.31 7.89 -6.00
N GLN A 81 8.93 6.70 -6.12
CA GLN A 81 10.14 6.49 -6.92
C GLN A 81 9.75 6.27 -8.38
N ASP A 82 9.58 7.37 -9.12
CA ASP A 82 9.52 7.36 -10.57
C ASP A 82 9.79 8.79 -11.07
N ASP A 83 11.04 9.04 -11.46
CA ASP A 83 11.42 9.98 -12.51
C ASP A 83 12.33 9.20 -13.47
#